data_AF-A0A7R9MMR7-F1
#
_entry.id   AF-A0A7R9MMR7-F1
#
_cell.length_a   1.000
_cell.length_b   1.000
_cell.length_c   1.000
_cell.angle_alpha   90.00
_cell.angle_beta   90.00
_cell.angle_gamma   90.00
#
_symmetry.space_group_name_H-M   'P 1'
#
loop_
_entity.id
_entity.type
_entity.pdbx_description
1 polymer ?
#
loop_
_entity_poly.entity_id
_entity_poly.type
_entity_poly.pdbx_seq_one_letter_code
_entity_poly.pdbx_strand_id
1 'polypeptide(L)'
;MVAMDSHCILSIVEGGLHHYQGPHGGGGGGGGGRRPGTGISECTETHSPIHMQLQDSDLWKEFHRKTNEMIVTKSGRRMFPVIKLNVEGLEPRAMYSVAIEFVQIGAHRWKYMNGDWVAGGKSEPAPQQSQSLYIHPESPNFGAH
;
A
#
# COMPACT_ATOMS: atom_id res chain seq x y z
N MET A 1 2.17 -14.58 -18.93
CA MET A 1 3.01 -13.38 -19.04
C MET A 1 2.06 -12.22 -19.23
N VAL A 2 2.17 -11.21 -18.38
CA VAL A 2 1.32 -10.02 -18.42
C VAL A 2 2.29 -8.85 -18.62
N ALA A 3 2.14 -8.12 -19.73
CA ALA A 3 2.77 -6.81 -19.87
C ALA A 3 2.14 -5.92 -18.80
N MET A 4 2.95 -5.37 -17.89
CA MET A 4 2.41 -4.47 -16.88
C MET A 4 2.19 -3.10 -17.49
N ASP A 5 0.98 -2.88 -18.02
CA ASP A 5 0.29 -1.61 -17.91
C ASP A 5 -0.46 -1.61 -16.57
N SER A 6 0.23 -1.73 -15.44
CA SER A 6 -0.41 -1.71 -14.12
C SER A 6 0.44 -0.88 -13.18
N HIS A 7 -0.15 0.14 -12.57
CA HIS A 7 0.47 0.82 -11.45
C HIS A 7 0.25 -0.04 -10.20
N CYS A 8 1.33 -0.30 -9.46
CA CYS A 8 1.20 -0.77 -8.09
C CYS A 8 0.97 0.45 -7.19
N ILE A 9 -0.07 0.37 -6.36
CA ILE A 9 -0.32 1.36 -5.32
C ILE A 9 0.25 0.77 -4.02
N LEU A 10 1.18 1.49 -3.41
CA LEU A 10 1.69 1.20 -2.09
C LEU A 10 0.95 2.07 -1.08
N SER A 11 0.40 1.43 -0.06
CA SER A 11 -0.30 2.11 1.03
C SER A 11 0.38 1.79 2.35
N ILE A 12 0.71 2.85 3.11
CA ILE A 12 1.11 2.75 4.52
C ILE A 12 -0.02 3.38 5.33
N VAL A 13 -0.66 2.58 6.19
CA VAL A 13 -1.78 3.02 7.01
C VAL A 13 -1.30 3.12 8.46
N GLU A 14 -1.44 4.29 9.05
CA GLU A 14 -1.23 4.52 10.48
C GLU A 14 -2.46 4.02 11.26
N GLY A 15 -2.22 3.12 12.21
CA GLY A 15 -3.27 2.35 12.86
C GLY A 15 -3.38 0.94 12.27
N GLY A 16 -3.51 -0.06 13.14
CA GLY A 16 -3.78 -1.44 12.69
C GLY A 16 -5.10 -1.49 11.90
N LEU A 17 -5.16 -2.34 10.87
CA LEU A 17 -6.38 -2.63 10.10
C LEU A 17 -7.42 -3.39 10.95
N HIS A 18 -7.76 -2.88 12.13
CA HIS A 18 -8.82 -3.39 12.97
C HIS A 18 -9.94 -2.36 13.04
N HIS A 19 -11.02 -2.69 12.35
CA HIS A 19 -12.36 -2.19 12.59
C HIS A 19 -12.70 -2.36 14.08
N TYR A 20 -12.45 -1.34 14.89
CA TYR A 20 -12.74 -1.35 16.32
C TYR A 20 -14.24 -1.08 16.53
N GLN A 21 -15.07 -2.11 16.36
CA GLN A 21 -16.45 -2.09 16.87
C GLN A 21 -16.40 -2.30 18.38
N GLY A 22 -16.34 -1.20 19.12
CA GLY A 22 -16.51 -1.19 20.57
C GLY A 22 -17.96 -1.56 20.96
N PRO A 23 -18.19 -2.21 22.12
CA PRO A 23 -19.53 -2.57 22.55
C PRO A 23 -20.29 -1.33 23.04
N HIS A 24 -21.54 -1.20 22.58
CA HIS A 24 -22.54 -0.29 23.16
C HIS A 24 -22.82 -0.70 24.61
N GLY A 25 -22.38 0.13 25.57
CA GLY A 25 -22.75 0.07 26.99
C GLY A 25 -23.21 1.46 27.44
N GLY A 26 -24.45 1.55 27.93
CA GLY A 26 -25.12 2.83 28.23
C GLY A 26 -24.91 3.38 29.64
N GLY A 27 -25.55 4.54 29.86
CA GLY A 27 -26.08 4.96 31.17
C GLY A 27 -25.28 5.96 32.01
N GLY A 28 -25.89 7.12 32.26
CA GLY A 28 -25.97 7.70 33.61
C GLY A 28 -25.03 8.83 34.04
N GLY A 29 -25.59 10.05 34.15
CA GLY A 29 -25.59 10.80 35.42
C GLY A 29 -24.38 11.65 35.84
N GLY A 30 -24.53 12.98 35.72
CA GLY A 30 -24.41 13.94 36.85
C GLY A 30 -23.03 14.40 37.34
N GLY A 31 -22.92 15.71 37.61
CA GLY A 31 -22.07 16.26 38.67
C GLY A 31 -21.00 17.26 38.22
N GLY A 32 -21.19 18.53 38.55
CA GLY A 32 -20.25 19.61 38.23
C GLY A 32 -18.95 19.61 39.04
N GLY A 33 -17.97 20.36 38.54
CA GLY A 33 -16.74 20.68 39.24
C GLY A 33 -15.82 21.52 38.36
N ARG A 34 -15.83 22.84 38.57
CA ARG A 34 -14.87 23.77 37.95
C ARG A 34 -13.47 23.49 38.53
N ARG A 35 -12.48 23.23 37.66
CA ARG A 35 -11.05 23.29 37.99
C ARG A 35 -10.34 24.19 36.96
N PRO A 36 -9.55 25.18 37.38
CA PRO A 36 -8.77 26.01 36.47
C PRO A 36 -7.39 25.41 36.20
N GLY A 37 -6.89 25.63 34.97
CA GLY A 37 -5.46 25.68 34.67
C GLY A 37 -4.74 24.34 34.55
N THR A 38 -4.84 23.70 33.38
CA THR A 38 -3.71 22.96 32.82
C THR A 38 -3.49 23.52 31.43
N GLY A 39 -2.32 24.13 31.22
CA GLY A 39 -1.89 24.50 29.89
C GLY A 39 -1.95 23.24 29.04
N ILE A 40 -2.80 23.28 28.01
CA ILE A 40 -2.65 22.42 26.86
C ILE A 40 -1.27 22.78 26.29
N SER A 41 -0.26 22.01 26.70
CA SER A 41 0.92 21.82 25.87
C SER A 41 0.39 21.24 24.58
N GLU A 42 0.08 22.12 23.63
CA GLU A 42 -0.13 21.72 22.26
C GLU A 42 1.26 21.26 21.79
N CYS A 43 1.58 20.01 22.14
CA CYS A 43 2.68 19.27 21.58
C CYS A 43 2.30 19.15 20.11
N THR A 44 2.71 20.15 19.33
CA THR A 44 2.70 20.09 17.89
C THR A 44 3.75 19.03 17.55
N GLU A 45 3.30 17.78 17.60
CA GLU A 45 4.07 16.62 17.16
C GLU A 45 4.32 16.86 15.68
N THR A 46 5.49 17.44 15.42
CA THR A 46 5.96 17.81 14.10
C THR A 46 6.44 16.51 13.48
N HIS A 47 5.48 15.69 13.05
CA HIS A 47 5.78 14.49 12.29
C HIS A 47 6.63 14.91 11.09
N SER A 48 7.79 14.28 10.96
CA SER A 48 8.62 14.47 9.78
C SER A 48 7.82 14.02 8.55
N PRO A 49 7.96 14.68 7.39
CA PRO A 49 7.30 14.22 6.19
C PRO A 49 7.76 12.79 5.88
N ILE A 50 6.80 11.88 5.68
CA ILE A 50 7.09 10.48 5.34
C ILE A 50 7.72 10.46 3.95
N HIS A 51 8.89 9.85 3.83
CA HIS A 51 9.63 9.71 2.59
C HIS A 51 9.78 8.24 2.22
N MET A 52 9.55 7.89 0.96
CA MET A 52 9.63 6.53 0.45
C MET A 52 10.55 6.44 -0.77
N GLN A 53 11.47 5.49 -0.78
CA GLN A 53 12.39 5.25 -1.88
C GLN A 53 12.34 3.81 -2.36
N LEU A 54 12.18 3.62 -3.67
CA LEU A 54 12.34 2.32 -4.30
C LEU A 54 13.82 1.96 -4.35
N GLN A 55 14.20 0.87 -3.69
CA GLN A 55 15.55 0.32 -3.83
C GLN A 55 15.73 -0.28 -5.23
N ASP A 56 16.98 -0.35 -5.69
CA ASP A 56 17.32 -0.86 -7.02
C ASP A 56 16.58 -0.10 -8.15
N SER A 57 16.30 1.20 -7.95
CA SER A 57 15.46 1.98 -8.89
C SER A 57 16.00 2.00 -10.32
N ASP A 58 17.32 1.93 -10.52
CA ASP A 58 17.92 1.86 -11.85
C ASP A 58 17.64 0.54 -12.56
N LEU A 59 17.59 -0.57 -11.83
CA LEU A 59 17.14 -1.85 -12.37
C LEU A 59 15.68 -1.77 -12.81
N TRP A 60 14.82 -1.15 -11.99
CA TRP A 60 13.42 -0.92 -12.35
C TRP A 60 13.27 -0.04 -13.61
N LYS A 61 14.08 1.01 -13.76
CA LYS A 61 14.09 1.85 -14.98
C LYS A 61 14.51 1.05 -16.21
N GLU A 62 15.52 0.18 -16.08
CA GLU A 62 15.97 -0.70 -17.17
C GLU A 62 14.87 -1.68 -17.62
N PHE A 63 14.15 -2.27 -16.68
CA PHE A 63 12.99 -3.12 -16.96
C PHE A 63 11.84 -2.32 -17.57
N HIS A 64 11.56 -1.13 -17.05
CA HIS A 64 10.52 -0.26 -17.58
C HIS A 64 10.78 0.12 -19.04
N ARG A 65 12.03 0.45 -19.40
CA ARG A 65 12.43 0.76 -20.78
C ARG A 65 12.19 -0.38 -21.75
N LYS A 66 12.25 -1.63 -21.28
CA LYS A 66 12.03 -2.84 -22.08
C LYS A 66 10.60 -3.37 -22.03
N THR A 67 9.66 -2.57 -21.52
CA THR A 67 8.29 -3.00 -21.20
C THR A 67 8.32 -4.09 -20.13
N ASN A 68 8.18 -3.67 -18.87
CA ASN A 68 8.25 -4.61 -17.76
C ASN A 68 7.13 -5.67 -17.84
N GLU A 69 7.50 -6.94 -17.77
CA GLU A 69 6.61 -8.09 -17.93
C GLU A 69 6.71 -9.02 -16.74
N MET A 70 5.55 -9.47 -16.24
CA MET A 70 5.47 -10.39 -15.11
C MET A 70 4.92 -11.75 -15.53
N ILE A 71 5.51 -12.82 -14.99
CA ILE A 71 5.01 -14.18 -15.19
C ILE A 71 3.96 -14.46 -14.12
N VAL A 72 2.75 -14.82 -14.56
CA VAL A 72 1.66 -15.30 -13.68
C VAL A 72 1.45 -16.78 -13.95
N THR A 73 1.39 -17.58 -12.89
CA THR A 73 1.15 -19.03 -12.93
C THR A 73 0.06 -19.40 -11.93
N LYS A 74 -0.59 -20.55 -12.12
CA LYS A 74 -1.65 -21.04 -11.21
C LYS A 74 -1.15 -21.23 -9.77
N SER A 75 0.10 -21.67 -9.61
CA SER A 75 0.74 -21.85 -8.30
C SER A 75 1.27 -20.54 -7.69
N GLY A 76 1.19 -19.43 -8.42
CA GLY A 76 1.90 -18.20 -8.08
C GLY A 76 3.37 -18.21 -8.51
N ARG A 77 3.90 -17.01 -8.71
CA ARG A 77 5.30 -16.74 -9.06
C ARG A 77 5.73 -15.49 -8.32
N ARG A 78 6.96 -15.47 -7.78
CA ARG A 78 7.54 -14.25 -7.23
C ARG A 78 7.81 -13.26 -8.36
N MET A 79 7.51 -11.98 -8.11
CA MET A 79 7.85 -10.90 -9.02
C MET A 79 9.36 -10.77 -9.19
N PHE A 80 9.76 -10.29 -10.36
CA PHE A 80 11.13 -9.89 -10.63
C PHE A 80 11.13 -8.62 -11.50
N PRO A 81 11.85 -7.56 -11.10
CA PRO A 81 12.57 -7.41 -9.84
C PRO A 81 11.64 -7.44 -8.61
N VAL A 82 12.21 -7.71 -7.43
CA VAL A 82 11.46 -7.68 -6.16
C VAL A 82 11.28 -6.22 -5.74
N ILE A 83 10.07 -5.83 -5.34
CA ILE A 83 9.80 -4.50 -4.78
C ILE A 83 10.43 -4.45 -3.39
N LYS A 84 11.35 -3.51 -3.19
CA LYS A 84 11.98 -3.22 -1.90
C LYS A 84 11.97 -1.73 -1.68
N LEU A 85 11.64 -1.31 -0.47
CA LEU A 85 11.39 0.08 -0.14
C LEU A 85 12.21 0.49 1.07
N ASN A 86 12.75 1.70 1.05
CA ASN A 86 13.20 2.39 2.24
C ASN A 86 12.14 3.42 2.63
N VAL A 87 11.71 3.40 3.88
CA VAL A 87 10.68 4.31 4.41
C VAL A 87 11.28 5.10 5.56
N GLU A 88 11.17 6.42 5.52
CA GLU A 88 11.71 7.34 6.51
C GLU A 88 10.59 8.28 6.99
N GLY A 89 10.76 8.84 8.19
CA GLY A 89 9.83 9.83 8.76
C GLY A 89 8.58 9.25 9.42
N LEU A 90 8.49 7.92 9.60
CA LEU A 90 7.45 7.30 10.43
C LEU A 90 7.64 7.67 11.90
N GLU A 91 6.55 7.85 12.65
CA GLU A 91 6.61 8.03 14.09
C GLU A 91 7.11 6.73 14.75
N PRO A 92 8.28 6.74 15.43
CA PRO A 92 8.88 5.54 15.99
C PRO A 92 7.95 4.71 16.89
N ARG A 93 7.01 5.37 17.58
CA ARG A 93 6.10 4.72 18.55
C ARG A 93 4.73 4.36 17.98
N ALA A 94 4.38 4.83 16.79
CA ALA A 94 3.12 4.52 16.15
C ALA A 94 3.19 3.17 15.42
N MET A 95 2.03 2.50 15.30
CA MET A 95 1.93 1.24 14.55
C MET A 95 1.43 1.47 13.14
N TYR A 96 2.12 0.88 12.17
CA TYR A 96 1.83 0.98 10.75
C TYR A 96 1.57 -0.38 10.12
N SER A 97 0.64 -0.43 9.17
CA SER A 97 0.48 -1.56 8.25
C SER A 97 0.93 -1.17 6.85
N VAL A 98 1.68 -2.03 6.19
CA VAL A 98 2.15 -1.83 4.82
C VAL A 98 1.43 -2.81 3.90
N ALA A 99 0.84 -2.31 2.83
CA ALA A 99 0.18 -3.13 1.82
C ALA A 99 0.46 -2.64 0.40
N ILE A 100 0.47 -3.58 -0.54
CA ILE A 100 0.63 -3.32 -1.98
C ILE A 100 -0.61 -3.82 -2.70
N GLU A 101 -1.21 -2.97 -3.54
CA GLU A 101 -2.31 -3.34 -4.44
C GLU A 101 -1.88 -3.18 -5.90
N PHE A 102 -2.27 -4.13 -6.75
CA PHE A 102 -2.14 -3.99 -8.20
C PHE A 102 -3.46 -3.54 -8.82
N VAL A 103 -3.41 -2.39 -9.51
CA VAL A 103 -4.58 -1.83 -10.19
C VAL A 103 -4.38 -1.90 -11.69
N GLN A 104 -5.40 -2.43 -12.38
CA GLN A 104 -5.47 -2.44 -13.83
C GLN A 104 -5.65 -0.99 -14.34
N ILE A 105 -4.75 -0.50 -15.20
CA ILE A 105 -4.87 0.85 -15.79
C ILE A 105 -5.33 0.82 -17.26
N GLY A 106 -5.26 -0.33 -17.94
CA GLY A 106 -5.59 -0.47 -19.35
C GLY A 106 -6.93 -1.14 -19.64
N ALA A 107 -7.60 -0.64 -20.69
CA ALA A 107 -8.82 -1.23 -21.24
C ALA A 107 -8.52 -2.23 -22.38
N HIS A 108 -7.26 -2.58 -22.60
CA HIS A 108 -6.82 -3.41 -23.73
C HIS A 108 -6.31 -4.77 -23.29
N ARG A 109 -6.66 -5.79 -24.06
CA ARG A 109 -6.00 -7.09 -23.99
C ARG A 109 -4.81 -7.07 -24.94
N TRP A 110 -3.61 -7.11 -24.39
CA TRP A 110 -2.37 -7.07 -25.15
C TRP A 110 -2.00 -8.45 -25.73
N LYS A 111 -1.42 -8.45 -26.93
CA LYS A 111 -0.84 -9.63 -27.59
C LYS A 111 0.57 -9.28 -28.07
N TYR A 112 1.52 -10.18 -27.87
CA TYR A 112 2.88 -10.01 -28.39
C TYR A 112 2.99 -10.64 -29.78
N MET A 113 3.27 -9.84 -30.80
CA MET A 113 3.40 -10.28 -32.20
C MET A 113 4.57 -9.57 -32.87
N ASN A 114 5.40 -10.32 -33.60
CA ASN A 114 6.53 -9.80 -34.38
C ASN A 114 7.51 -8.89 -33.61
N GLY A 115 7.67 -9.11 -32.30
CA GLY A 115 8.58 -8.30 -31.47
C GLY A 115 7.89 -7.18 -30.67
N ASP A 116 6.60 -6.94 -30.90
CA ASP A 116 5.87 -5.80 -30.32
C ASP A 116 4.59 -6.21 -29.60
N TRP A 117 4.21 -5.40 -28.60
CA TRP A 117 2.93 -5.49 -27.92
C TRP A 117 1.85 -4.72 -28.69
N VAL A 118 0.81 -5.43 -29.13
CA VAL A 118 -0.31 -4.84 -29.88
C VAL A 118 -1.64 -5.06 -29.16
N ALA A 119 -2.53 -4.08 -29.26
CA ALA A 119 -3.88 -4.18 -28.70
C ALA A 119 -4.72 -5.18 -29.51
N GLY A 120 -5.14 -6.27 -28.87
CA GLY A 120 -5.87 -7.38 -29.50
C GLY A 120 -7.36 -7.43 -29.19
N GLY A 121 -7.88 -6.51 -28.36
CA GLY A 121 -9.28 -6.45 -27.94
C GLY A 121 -9.47 -5.65 -26.65
N LYS A 122 -10.70 -5.69 -26.10
CA LYS A 122 -11.00 -5.11 -24.78
C LYS A 122 -10.43 -6.00 -23.67
N SER A 123 -9.90 -5.39 -22.61
CA SER A 123 -9.48 -6.12 -21.43
C SER A 123 -10.70 -6.74 -20.72
N GLU A 124 -10.47 -7.86 -20.03
CA GLU A 124 -11.46 -8.41 -19.12
C GLU A 124 -11.56 -7.51 -17.88
N PRO A 125 -12.76 -7.30 -17.31
CA PRO A 125 -12.89 -6.59 -16.05
C PRO A 125 -12.03 -7.26 -14.97
N ALA A 126 -11.33 -6.46 -14.17
CA ALA A 126 -10.62 -6.97 -13.00
C ALA A 126 -11.57 -7.83 -12.14
N PRO A 127 -11.13 -9.00 -11.63
CA PRO A 127 -11.94 -9.83 -10.76
C PRO A 127 -12.50 -9.02 -9.59
N GLN A 128 -13.83 -9.07 -9.38
CA GLN A 128 -14.49 -8.32 -8.30
C GLN A 128 -14.22 -8.88 -6.89
N GLN A 129 -13.64 -10.08 -6.80
CA GLN A 129 -13.40 -10.79 -5.54
C GLN A 129 -12.03 -10.41 -5.00
N SER A 130 -12.02 -9.63 -3.90
CA SER A 130 -10.88 -9.32 -3.03
C SER A 130 -9.59 -9.00 -3.80
N GLN A 131 -9.49 -7.71 -4.12
CA GLN A 131 -8.32 -6.95 -4.56
C GLN A 131 -7.00 -7.67 -4.32
N SER A 132 -6.11 -7.61 -5.33
CA SER A 132 -4.70 -8.04 -5.32
C SER A 132 -3.87 -7.28 -4.27
N LEU A 133 -4.36 -7.20 -3.04
CA LEU A 133 -3.83 -6.53 -1.88
C LEU A 133 -2.98 -7.54 -1.13
N TYR A 134 -1.68 -7.30 -1.15
CA TYR A 134 -0.71 -8.02 -0.36
C TYR A 134 -0.35 -7.18 0.86
N ILE A 135 -0.64 -7.69 2.06
CA ILE A 135 -0.21 -7.08 3.32
C ILE A 135 1.16 -7.66 3.68
N HIS A 136 2.10 -6.80 4.06
CA HIS A 136 3.42 -7.24 4.49
C HIS A 136 3.30 -8.15 5.74
N PRO A 137 3.99 -9.29 5.80
CA PRO A 137 3.81 -10.27 6.88
C PRO A 137 4.23 -9.75 8.26
N GLU A 138 5.07 -8.71 8.31
CA GLU A 138 5.47 -8.07 9.55
C GLU A 138 4.49 -6.96 9.99
N SER A 139 3.43 -6.68 9.22
CA SER A 139 2.40 -5.72 9.62
C SER A 139 1.41 -6.31 10.63
N PRO A 140 0.89 -5.50 11.57
CA PRO A 140 1.34 -4.15 11.87
C PRO A 140 2.65 -4.15 12.67
N ASN A 141 3.50 -3.14 12.45
CA ASN A 141 4.75 -2.96 13.21
C ASN A 141 4.95 -1.51 13.63
N PHE A 142 5.85 -1.27 14.58
CA PHE A 142 6.23 0.09 14.99
C PHE A 142 6.99 0.80 13.87
N GLY A 143 6.86 2.12 13.77
CA GLY A 143 7.62 2.93 12.80
C GLY A 143 9.13 2.87 12.97
N ALA A 144 9.62 2.39 14.12
CA ALA A 144 11.05 2.21 14.41
C ALA A 144 11.64 0.87 13.96
N HIS A 145 10.82 -0.08 13.48
CA HIS A 145 11.27 -1.38 12.98
C HIS A 145 11.89 -1.24 11.59
#